data_AF-A0A935ZLP5-F1
#
_entry.id   AF-A0A935ZLP5-F1
#
_cell.length_a   1.000
_cell.length_b   1.000
_cell.length_c   1.000
_cell.angle_alpha   90.00
_cell.angle_beta   90.00
_cell.angle_gamma   90.00
#
_symmetry.space_group_name_H-M   'P 1'
#
loop_
_entity.id
_entity.type
_entity.pdbx_description
1 polymer ?
#
loop_
_entity_poly.entity_id
_entity_poly.type
_entity_poly.pdbx_seq_one_letter_code
_entity_poly.pdbx_strand_id
1 'polypeptide(L)'
;MKQMAEYAAEKVVAATLASTPTLAALRDARQMGLAERARLRGILVSLQEEMDWRVYGLFGLPTVETPSVDAVRVPVEPNHRPFEVRLAREVATDISASEWFRVHKRDAPKDVGGPLPDLYRQRLRLLDDPEHGKQLRLLETPETKRRWSPPDDAKAFSDALRTLLLERIEGSFREQSQPELRTARQLALELGRDPAVAAAHELLTEESGLDLVRLLSDLLDAEGVPFLAGYRYAETGMEKRASWEETWRLQRIEDEDKKKLEAELKRLNLKNIPVPDKYGPKDFLRHYWGLRGKLDVPKERFVTIPGGNTDEDTTPLVGWAGWNHLQVAQALSGLYQRRKTEDGWTKDRLVPLLAGIDERVPWLLQWHNDVDPAYGTKLGEFFRDFVAGEAHTLGVAVGDLRKWTPPAAPKRTTLDPAEVLAALSAWKPEVEEDEADEGEETEPPEGPTDVELASAVGATKALVAKALKKLIADGLVEKLSGRPARYVATGDQA
;
A
#
# COMPACT_ATOMS: atom_id res chain seq x y z
N MET A 1 7.85 11.48 27.36
CA MET A 1 6.78 10.73 26.66
C MET A 1 5.54 11.58 26.41
N LYS A 2 4.81 12.08 27.43
CA LYS A 2 3.60 12.91 27.21
C LYS A 2 3.84 14.14 26.30
N GLN A 3 4.87 14.94 26.61
CA GLN A 3 5.26 16.08 25.78
C GLN A 3 5.61 15.69 24.33
N MET A 4 6.34 14.60 24.11
CA MET A 4 6.61 14.13 22.73
C MET A 4 5.35 13.73 21.98
N ALA A 5 4.34 13.21 22.68
CA ALA A 5 3.07 12.80 22.08
C ALA A 5 2.17 14.00 21.71
N GLU A 6 2.47 15.22 22.18
CA GLU A 6 1.81 16.45 21.73
C GLU A 6 2.28 16.86 20.33
N TYR A 7 3.54 16.55 20.01
CA TYR A 7 4.14 16.80 18.69
C TYR A 7 4.05 15.59 17.74
N ALA A 8 3.19 14.61 18.04
CA ALA A 8 2.91 13.53 17.11
C ALA A 8 2.34 14.11 15.80
N ALA A 9 2.81 13.60 14.65
CA ALA A 9 2.48 14.18 13.35
C ALA A 9 0.98 14.32 13.11
N GLU A 10 0.20 13.29 13.48
CA GLU A 10 -1.27 13.30 13.41
C GLU A 10 -1.90 14.47 14.18
N LYS A 11 -1.42 14.75 15.40
CA LYS A 11 -1.95 15.86 16.21
C LYS A 11 -1.54 17.21 15.66
N VAL A 12 -0.30 17.34 15.21
CA VAL A 12 0.22 18.58 14.63
C VAL A 12 -0.57 18.91 13.36
N VAL A 13 -0.69 17.96 12.43
CA VAL A 13 -1.47 18.12 11.20
C VAL A 13 -2.93 18.49 11.50
N ALA A 14 -3.59 17.72 12.37
CA ALA A 14 -5.00 17.96 12.70
C ALA A 14 -5.22 19.33 13.35
N ALA A 15 -4.39 19.71 14.33
CA ALA A 15 -4.52 21.00 15.00
C ALA A 15 -4.24 22.17 14.05
N THR A 16 -3.18 22.08 13.25
CA THR A 16 -2.81 23.12 12.28
C THR A 16 -3.90 23.34 11.25
N LEU A 17 -4.43 22.27 10.65
CA LEU A 17 -5.45 22.40 9.61
C LEU A 17 -6.83 22.77 10.15
N ALA A 18 -7.11 22.47 11.43
CA ALA A 18 -8.31 22.98 12.08
C ALA A 18 -8.25 24.50 12.33
N SER A 19 -7.07 25.06 12.64
CA SER A 19 -6.91 26.48 12.95
C SER A 19 -6.57 27.35 11.75
N THR A 20 -5.69 26.87 10.86
CA THR A 20 -5.11 27.64 9.76
C THR A 20 -4.76 26.69 8.61
N PRO A 21 -5.75 26.35 7.75
CA PRO A 21 -5.58 25.35 6.70
C PRO A 21 -4.82 25.92 5.49
N THR A 22 -3.52 26.19 5.68
CA THR A 22 -2.64 26.70 4.63
C THR A 22 -1.36 25.88 4.56
N LEU A 23 -0.75 25.83 3.37
CA LEU A 23 0.53 25.16 3.17
C LEU A 23 1.64 25.76 4.06
N ALA A 24 1.67 27.10 4.16
CA ALA A 24 2.64 27.80 4.98
C ALA A 24 2.55 27.37 6.47
N ALA A 25 1.33 27.32 7.02
CA ALA A 25 1.12 26.88 8.39
C ALA A 25 1.54 25.42 8.61
N LEU A 26 1.29 24.52 7.65
CA LEU A 26 1.76 23.13 7.72
C LEU A 26 3.28 23.02 7.70
N ARG A 27 3.97 23.80 6.85
CA ARG A 27 5.44 23.82 6.77
C ARG A 27 6.05 24.32 8.08
N ASP A 28 5.52 25.42 8.62
CA ASP A 28 5.97 25.99 9.89
C ASP A 28 5.74 25.00 11.04
N ALA A 29 4.53 24.42 11.12
CA ALA A 29 4.19 23.44 12.14
C ALA A 29 5.05 22.18 12.06
N ARG A 30 5.34 21.68 10.84
CA ARG A 30 6.27 20.57 10.62
C ARG A 30 7.67 20.92 11.12
N GLN A 31 8.21 22.07 10.74
CA GLN A 31 9.55 22.49 11.15
C GLN A 31 9.66 22.65 12.67
N MET A 32 8.69 23.34 13.30
CA MET A 32 8.65 23.53 14.75
C MET A 32 8.50 22.21 15.49
N GLY A 33 7.58 21.34 15.03
CA GLY A 33 7.35 20.03 15.63
C GLY A 33 8.58 19.13 15.55
N LEU A 34 9.29 19.12 14.41
CA LEU A 34 10.54 18.39 14.24
C LEU A 34 11.63 18.89 15.20
N ALA A 35 11.81 20.22 15.29
CA ALA A 35 12.81 20.82 16.16
C ALA A 35 12.55 20.47 17.64
N GLU A 36 11.30 20.58 18.08
CA GLU A 36 10.93 20.28 19.46
C GLU A 36 11.01 18.78 19.78
N ARG A 37 10.63 17.91 18.83
CA ARG A 37 10.83 16.47 18.99
C ARG A 37 12.30 16.09 19.05
N ALA A 38 13.16 16.68 18.22
CA ALA A 38 14.59 16.48 18.28
C ALA A 38 15.16 16.90 19.64
N ARG A 39 14.76 18.08 20.14
CA ARG A 39 15.15 18.59 21.46
C ARG A 39 14.71 17.65 22.59
N LEU A 40 13.43 17.27 22.64
CA LEU A 40 12.89 16.37 23.67
C LEU A 40 13.56 14.99 23.61
N ARG A 41 13.81 14.47 22.40
CA ARG A 41 14.51 13.20 22.20
C ARG A 41 15.94 13.29 22.72
N GLY A 42 16.68 14.35 22.43
CA GLY A 42 18.02 14.57 22.96
C GLY A 42 18.04 14.65 24.49
N ILE A 43 17.02 15.21 25.12
CA ILE A 43 16.89 15.22 26.58
C ILE A 43 16.66 13.81 27.11
N LEU A 44 15.85 12.99 26.43
CA LEU A 44 15.68 11.60 26.85
C LEU A 44 16.97 10.78 26.68
N VAL A 45 17.82 11.11 25.70
CA VAL A 45 19.12 10.47 25.51
C VAL A 45 20.03 10.73 26.71
N SER A 46 20.17 11.99 27.13
CA SER A 46 21.01 12.34 28.30
C SER A 46 20.44 11.79 29.61
N LEU A 47 19.13 11.83 29.80
CA LEU A 47 18.48 11.25 30.99
C LEU A 47 18.61 9.72 31.04
N GLN A 48 18.50 9.03 29.90
CA GLN A 48 18.73 7.59 29.83
C GLN A 48 20.19 7.26 30.14
N GLU A 49 21.14 8.03 29.59
CA GLU A 49 22.56 7.84 29.87
C GLU A 49 22.85 8.05 31.37
N GLU A 50 22.30 9.10 31.97
CA GLU A 50 22.41 9.32 33.42
C GLU A 50 21.83 8.17 34.24
N MET A 51 20.67 7.65 33.84
CA MET A 51 20.03 6.53 34.52
C MET A 51 20.91 5.28 34.50
N ASP A 52 21.53 4.95 33.35
CA ASP A 52 22.43 3.81 33.22
C ASP A 52 23.63 3.93 34.19
N TRP A 53 24.30 5.09 34.22
CA TRP A 53 25.46 5.34 35.09
C TRP A 53 25.12 5.37 36.58
N ARG A 54 23.93 5.86 36.95
CA ARG A 54 23.43 5.77 38.33
C ARG A 54 23.20 4.33 38.75
N VAL A 55 22.62 3.52 37.88
CA VAL A 55 22.42 2.08 38.14
C VAL A 55 23.78 1.40 38.32
N TYR A 56 24.78 1.71 37.49
CA TYR A 56 26.13 1.17 37.67
C TYR A 56 26.69 1.46 39.07
N GLY A 57 26.56 2.70 39.55
CA GLY A 57 26.98 3.08 40.90
C GLY A 57 26.24 2.32 42.01
N LEU A 58 24.93 2.07 41.86
CA LEU A 58 24.15 1.28 42.83
C LEU A 58 24.61 -0.18 42.94
N PHE A 59 25.16 -0.75 41.87
CA PHE A 59 25.74 -2.10 41.85
C PHE A 59 27.22 -2.13 42.22
N GLY A 60 27.78 -1.00 42.68
CA GLY A 60 29.19 -0.90 43.10
C GLY A 60 30.19 -0.87 41.94
N LEU A 61 29.74 -0.59 40.71
CA LEU A 61 30.64 -0.41 39.57
C LEU A 61 31.30 0.98 39.62
N PRO A 62 32.49 1.14 39.02
CA PRO A 62 33.18 2.43 38.94
C PRO A 62 32.31 3.49 38.28
N THR A 63 32.20 4.66 38.92
CA THR A 63 31.40 5.78 38.44
C THR A 63 32.06 7.11 38.79
N VAL A 64 31.51 8.20 38.27
CA VAL A 64 31.90 9.59 38.58
C VAL A 64 30.99 10.15 39.67
N GLU A 65 31.31 11.32 40.21
CA GLU A 65 30.40 12.04 41.10
C GLU A 65 29.05 12.25 40.39
N THR A 66 27.97 11.78 41.02
CA THR A 66 26.64 11.77 40.42
C THR A 66 26.14 13.21 40.21
N PRO A 67 25.99 13.68 38.95
CA PRO A 67 25.46 15.00 38.69
C PRO A 67 23.97 15.08 39.08
N SER A 68 23.45 16.29 39.32
CA SER A 68 22.01 16.46 39.51
C SER A 68 21.24 16.12 38.22
N VAL A 69 19.99 15.68 38.35
CA VAL A 69 19.16 15.37 37.18
C VAL A 69 18.96 16.60 36.30
N ASP A 70 18.81 17.78 36.90
CA ASP A 70 18.65 19.03 36.15
C ASP A 70 19.90 19.42 35.37
N ALA A 71 21.10 19.16 35.92
CA ALA A 71 22.35 19.45 35.23
C ALA A 71 22.53 18.63 33.94
N VAL A 72 22.03 17.39 33.91
CA VAL A 72 22.12 16.53 32.73
C VAL A 72 20.90 16.62 31.82
N ARG A 73 19.85 17.36 32.20
CA ARG A 73 18.58 17.48 31.44
C ARG A 73 18.72 18.42 30.24
N VAL A 74 19.66 18.12 29.36
CA VAL A 74 20.01 18.90 28.17
C VAL A 74 19.96 18.02 26.92
N PRO A 75 19.64 18.58 25.74
CA PRO A 75 19.57 17.81 24.51
C PRO A 75 20.95 17.33 24.07
N VAL A 76 21.13 16.01 23.97
CA VAL A 76 22.38 15.37 23.54
C VAL A 76 22.12 14.47 22.34
N GLU A 77 22.97 14.58 21.32
CA GLU A 77 22.96 13.63 20.21
C GLU A 77 23.49 12.26 20.65
N PRO A 78 22.84 11.14 20.24
CA PRO A 78 23.23 9.82 20.74
C PRO A 78 24.67 9.41 20.44
N ASN A 79 25.29 9.90 19.36
CA ASN A 79 26.67 9.57 19.02
C ASN A 79 27.71 10.27 19.91
N HIS A 80 27.33 11.18 20.81
CA HIS A 80 28.30 11.78 21.74
C HIS A 80 28.46 11.00 23.04
N ARG A 81 27.65 9.97 23.27
CA ARG A 81 27.68 9.18 24.52
C ARG A 81 28.98 8.37 24.63
N PRO A 82 29.47 8.10 25.86
CA PRO A 82 30.75 7.42 26.07
C PRO A 82 30.88 6.07 25.34
N PHE A 83 29.83 5.25 25.33
CA PHE A 83 29.83 3.99 24.59
C PHE A 83 29.98 4.18 23.08
N GLU A 84 29.20 5.06 22.46
CA GLU A 84 29.33 5.33 21.03
C GLU A 84 30.71 5.87 20.66
N VAL A 85 31.28 6.77 21.48
CA VAL A 85 32.62 7.30 21.21
C VAL A 85 33.68 6.22 21.30
N ARG A 86 33.56 5.28 22.25
CA ARG A 86 34.44 4.12 22.32
C ARG A 86 34.26 3.20 21.10
N LEU A 87 33.02 2.86 20.76
CA LEU A 87 32.68 2.02 19.60
C LEU A 87 33.19 2.62 18.28
N ALA A 88 33.17 3.94 18.15
CA ALA A 88 33.66 4.65 16.97
C ALA A 88 35.14 4.39 16.67
N ARG A 89 35.95 4.10 17.69
CA ARG A 89 37.38 3.78 17.53
C ARG A 89 37.60 2.45 16.82
N GLU A 90 36.62 1.55 16.85
CA GLU A 90 36.70 0.20 16.31
C GLU A 90 36.12 0.10 14.88
N VAL A 91 35.52 1.17 14.34
CA VAL A 91 34.81 1.17 13.04
C VAL A 91 35.70 0.76 11.86
N ALA A 92 37.01 1.04 11.92
CA ALA A 92 37.95 0.66 10.86
C ALA A 92 38.25 -0.85 10.84
N THR A 93 38.03 -1.55 11.96
CA THR A 93 38.45 -2.94 12.19
C THR A 93 37.31 -3.88 12.54
N ASP A 94 36.15 -3.36 12.95
CA ASP A 94 34.97 -4.12 13.35
C ASP A 94 33.76 -3.75 12.48
N ILE A 95 33.25 -4.74 11.76
CA ILE A 95 32.07 -4.63 10.89
C ILE A 95 30.83 -4.27 11.72
N SER A 96 30.69 -4.81 12.93
CA SER A 96 29.54 -4.54 13.81
C SER A 96 29.51 -3.08 14.26
N ALA A 97 30.68 -2.52 14.56
CA ALA A 97 30.83 -1.09 14.88
C ALA A 97 30.47 -0.22 13.67
N SER A 98 30.95 -0.57 12.47
CA SER A 98 30.62 0.14 11.22
C SER A 98 29.11 0.10 10.91
N GLU A 99 28.51 -1.09 11.00
CA GLU A 99 27.08 -1.30 10.77
C GLU A 99 26.20 -0.55 11.77
N TRP A 100 26.64 -0.41 13.03
CA TRP A 100 25.93 0.40 14.02
C TRP A 100 25.74 1.85 13.54
N PHE A 101 26.81 2.53 13.13
CA PHE A 101 26.72 3.93 12.69
C PHE A 101 25.93 4.06 11.38
N ARG A 102 26.11 3.11 10.44
CA ARG A 102 25.36 3.05 9.18
C ARG A 102 23.86 2.90 9.39
N VAL A 103 23.41 1.91 10.17
CA VAL A 103 21.98 1.63 10.42
C VAL A 103 21.30 2.80 11.15
N HIS A 104 22.02 3.46 12.05
CA HIS A 104 21.49 4.58 12.83
C HIS A 104 21.63 5.94 12.14
N LYS A 105 22.15 5.98 10.90
CA LYS A 105 22.36 7.18 10.08
C LYS A 105 23.15 8.26 10.83
N ARG A 106 24.29 7.86 11.41
CA ARG A 106 25.16 8.74 12.20
C ARG A 106 26.59 8.61 11.74
N ASP A 107 27.33 9.71 11.85
CA ASP A 107 28.78 9.66 11.71
C ASP A 107 29.42 9.08 12.98
N ALA A 108 30.48 8.31 12.77
CA ALA A 108 31.34 7.84 13.84
C ALA A 108 32.04 9.05 14.50
N PRO A 109 31.75 9.37 15.77
CA PRO A 109 32.33 10.51 16.47
C PRO A 109 33.84 10.31 16.69
N LYS A 110 34.62 11.40 16.66
CA LYS A 110 36.04 11.37 17.03
C LYS A 110 36.27 11.49 18.54
N ASP A 111 35.43 12.26 19.22
CA ASP A 111 35.45 12.47 20.67
C ASP A 111 34.02 12.77 21.18
N VAL A 112 33.85 12.81 22.49
CA VAL A 112 32.63 13.29 23.14
C VAL A 112 32.37 14.76 22.78
N GLY A 113 31.10 15.11 22.62
CA GLY A 113 30.66 16.45 22.21
C GLY A 113 29.31 16.82 22.79
N GLY A 114 28.70 17.89 22.26
CA GLY A 114 27.42 18.41 22.75
C GLY A 114 27.56 19.15 24.10
N PRO A 115 26.48 19.29 24.87
CA PRO A 115 26.46 20.10 26.10
C PRO A 115 27.04 19.42 27.35
N LEU A 116 27.38 18.12 27.30
CA LEU A 116 27.94 17.36 28.44
C LEU A 116 29.36 16.80 28.19
N PRO A 117 30.27 17.53 27.52
CA PRO A 117 31.52 16.94 27.04
C PRO A 117 32.43 16.53 28.21
N ASP A 118 32.48 17.30 29.29
CA ASP A 118 33.38 17.01 30.42
C ASP A 118 32.92 15.79 31.22
N LEU A 119 31.62 15.71 31.52
CA LEU A 119 31.02 14.56 32.18
C LEU A 119 31.24 13.29 31.36
N TYR A 120 30.98 13.35 30.06
CA TYR A 120 31.15 12.20 29.18
C TYR A 120 32.60 11.81 28.98
N ARG A 121 33.54 12.77 29.01
CA ARG A 121 34.98 12.48 28.99
C ARG A 121 35.44 11.75 30.25
N GLN A 122 34.93 12.13 31.43
CA GLN A 122 35.24 11.41 32.67
C GLN A 122 34.73 9.97 32.63
N ARG A 123 33.50 9.76 32.14
CA ARG A 123 32.91 8.43 31.92
C ARG A 123 33.70 7.60 30.91
N LEU A 124 34.12 8.21 29.80
CA LEU A 124 34.96 7.57 28.81
C LEU A 124 36.33 7.13 29.39
N ARG A 125 36.94 7.95 30.26
CA ARG A 125 38.17 7.56 30.97
C ARG A 125 37.96 6.33 31.85
N LEU A 126 36.81 6.21 32.54
CA LEU A 126 36.49 5.01 33.32
C LEU A 126 36.30 3.79 32.42
N LEU A 127 35.68 3.96 31.25
CA LEU A 127 35.54 2.88 30.26
C LEU A 127 36.88 2.44 29.67
N ASP A 128 37.82 3.37 29.50
CA ASP A 128 39.16 3.11 28.98
C ASP A 128 40.11 2.55 30.05
N ASP A 129 39.73 2.61 31.34
CA ASP A 129 40.56 2.11 32.44
C ASP A 129 40.80 0.59 32.32
N PRO A 130 42.06 0.13 32.38
CA PRO A 130 42.40 -1.29 32.24
C PRO A 130 41.91 -2.17 33.41
N GLU A 131 41.86 -1.62 34.62
CA GLU A 131 41.54 -2.37 35.84
C GLU A 131 40.03 -2.31 36.13
N HIS A 132 39.47 -1.11 36.10
CA HIS A 132 38.11 -0.79 36.54
C HIS A 132 37.11 -0.82 35.36
N GLY A 133 37.54 -0.53 34.14
CA GLY A 133 36.66 -0.43 32.97
C GLY A 133 36.16 -1.76 32.41
N LYS A 134 36.76 -2.90 32.79
CA LYS A 134 36.41 -4.24 32.25
C LYS A 134 34.93 -4.58 32.46
N GLN A 135 34.41 -4.34 33.65
CA GLN A 135 33.01 -4.65 33.98
C GLN A 135 32.04 -3.70 33.27
N LEU A 136 32.39 -2.42 33.17
CA LEU A 136 31.58 -1.42 32.45
C LEU A 136 31.48 -1.74 30.95
N ARG A 137 32.57 -2.19 30.32
CA ARG A 137 32.59 -2.56 28.89
C ARG A 137 31.68 -3.73 28.53
N LEU A 138 31.27 -4.57 29.49
CA LEU A 138 30.25 -5.61 29.28
C LEU A 138 28.83 -5.04 29.19
N LEU A 139 28.59 -3.86 29.76
CA LEU A 139 27.29 -3.19 29.82
C LEU A 139 27.18 -2.02 28.84
N GLU A 140 28.31 -1.47 28.41
CA GLU A 140 28.41 -0.38 27.44
C GLU A 140 28.70 -0.96 26.04
N THR A 141 27.69 -1.68 25.52
CA THR A 141 27.69 -2.42 24.24
C THR A 141 26.43 -2.15 23.40
N PRO A 142 26.44 -2.40 22.08
CA PRO A 142 25.27 -2.25 21.21
C PRO A 142 24.02 -3.03 21.65
N GLU A 143 24.21 -4.18 22.28
CA GLU A 143 23.15 -5.11 22.70
C GLU A 143 22.42 -4.62 23.96
N THR A 144 23.16 -3.97 24.86
CA THR A 144 22.66 -3.56 26.18
C THR A 144 22.25 -2.10 26.22
N LYS A 145 22.86 -1.23 25.42
CA LYS A 145 22.54 0.20 25.39
C LYS A 145 21.35 0.48 24.49
N ARG A 146 20.52 1.44 24.90
CA ARG A 146 19.42 1.93 24.07
C ARG A 146 19.98 2.53 22.78
N ARG A 147 19.57 1.98 21.65
CA ARG A 147 20.04 2.33 20.29
C ARG A 147 19.71 3.75 19.85
N TRP A 148 18.56 4.24 20.32
CA TRP A 148 17.97 5.50 19.85
C TRP A 148 17.93 5.53 18.32
N SER A 149 17.26 4.64 17.61
CA SER A 149 17.16 4.74 16.14
C SER A 149 16.45 6.03 15.71
N PRO A 150 16.91 6.72 14.66
CA PRO A 150 16.26 7.92 14.17
C PRO A 150 14.84 7.57 13.71
N PRO A 151 13.81 8.31 14.13
CA PRO A 151 12.46 8.13 13.58
C PRO A 151 12.43 8.56 12.11
N ASP A 152 11.50 7.99 11.34
CA ASP A 152 11.18 8.49 10.00
C ASP A 152 10.08 9.55 10.08
N ASP A 153 10.46 10.76 10.51
CA ASP A 153 9.48 11.82 10.73
C ASP A 153 8.87 12.36 9.43
N ALA A 154 9.60 12.28 8.32
CA ALA A 154 9.07 12.63 7.00
C ALA A 154 7.93 11.68 6.62
N LYS A 155 8.14 10.37 6.78
CA LYS A 155 7.08 9.38 6.60
C LYS A 155 5.91 9.60 7.56
N ALA A 156 6.18 9.81 8.86
CA ALA A 156 5.11 10.02 9.84
C ALA A 156 4.23 11.23 9.50
N PHE A 157 4.82 12.32 8.98
CA PHE A 157 4.07 13.49 8.54
C PHE A 157 3.26 13.23 7.26
N SER A 158 3.85 12.52 6.29
CA SER A 158 3.13 12.10 5.08
C SER A 158 1.95 11.18 5.41
N ASP A 159 2.15 10.19 6.29
CA ASP A 159 1.10 9.26 6.71
C ASP A 159 -0.04 10.00 7.44
N ALA A 160 0.27 10.99 8.28
CA ALA A 160 -0.72 11.82 8.94
C ALA A 160 -1.58 12.63 7.94
N LEU A 161 -0.97 13.22 6.91
CA LEU A 161 -1.71 13.93 5.86
C LEU A 161 -2.57 12.97 5.02
N ARG A 162 -2.05 11.79 4.68
CA ARG A 162 -2.82 10.74 3.98
C ARG A 162 -4.02 10.30 4.80
N THR A 163 -3.83 10.11 6.10
CA THR A 163 -4.90 9.76 7.04
C THR A 163 -6.00 10.83 7.07
N LEU A 164 -5.62 12.10 7.15
CA LEU A 164 -6.56 13.22 7.07
C LEU A 164 -7.35 13.23 5.75
N LEU A 165 -6.69 13.04 4.61
CA LEU A 165 -7.38 12.99 3.31
C LEU A 165 -8.40 11.87 3.26
N LEU A 166 -8.04 10.68 3.74
CA LEU A 166 -8.94 9.54 3.84
C LEU A 166 -10.11 9.84 4.80
N GLU A 167 -9.88 10.52 5.93
CA GLU A 167 -10.94 10.96 6.86
C GLU A 167 -11.92 11.95 6.21
N ARG A 168 -11.42 12.85 5.36
CA ARG A 168 -12.26 13.78 4.58
C ARG A 168 -13.12 13.04 3.55
N ILE A 169 -12.55 12.06 2.85
CA ILE A 169 -13.30 11.20 1.93
C ILE A 169 -14.41 10.46 2.69
N GLU A 170 -14.10 9.80 3.81
CA GLU A 170 -15.13 9.15 4.62
C GLU A 170 -16.18 10.12 5.14
N GLY A 171 -15.77 11.34 5.54
CA GLY A 171 -16.67 12.42 5.92
C GLY A 171 -17.70 12.70 4.85
N SER A 172 -17.26 12.87 3.58
CA SER A 172 -18.19 13.12 2.47
C SER A 172 -19.19 11.98 2.23
N PHE A 173 -18.84 10.74 2.58
CA PHE A 173 -19.79 9.61 2.51
C PHE A 173 -20.76 9.58 3.71
N ARG A 174 -20.29 9.93 4.91
CA ARG A 174 -21.14 9.99 6.12
C ARG A 174 -22.20 11.07 6.03
N GLU A 175 -21.92 12.16 5.32
CA GLU A 175 -22.84 13.29 5.11
C GLU A 175 -23.90 13.01 4.04
N GLN A 176 -23.78 11.91 3.28
CA GLN A 176 -24.78 11.56 2.28
C GLN A 176 -26.11 11.18 2.92
N SER A 177 -27.20 11.74 2.40
CA SER A 177 -28.56 11.37 2.80
C SER A 177 -28.99 9.99 2.29
N GLN A 178 -28.35 9.52 1.21
CA GLN A 178 -28.57 8.22 0.59
C GLN A 178 -27.23 7.63 0.15
N PRO A 179 -27.03 6.31 0.22
CA PRO A 179 -25.76 5.70 -0.14
C PRO A 179 -25.50 5.80 -1.64
N GLU A 180 -24.54 6.64 -2.04
CA GLU A 180 -24.17 6.83 -3.44
C GLU A 180 -22.67 6.61 -3.66
N LEU A 181 -22.36 5.78 -4.65
CA LEU A 181 -20.99 5.52 -5.10
C LEU A 181 -20.41 6.76 -5.80
N ARG A 182 -19.13 7.04 -5.56
CA ARG A 182 -18.42 8.18 -6.17
C ARG A 182 -17.10 7.74 -6.79
N THR A 183 -16.73 8.37 -7.91
CA THR A 183 -15.40 8.18 -8.51
C THR A 183 -14.37 9.05 -7.80
N ALA A 184 -13.09 8.67 -7.87
CA ALA A 184 -12.01 9.49 -7.33
C ALA A 184 -11.99 10.90 -7.95
N ARG A 185 -12.37 11.03 -9.22
CA ARG A 185 -12.54 12.33 -9.90
C ARG A 185 -13.64 13.18 -9.26
N GLN A 186 -14.80 12.60 -8.96
CA GLN A 186 -15.90 13.32 -8.30
C GLN A 186 -15.49 13.76 -6.88
N LEU A 187 -14.84 12.87 -6.12
CA LEU A 187 -14.31 13.18 -4.80
C LEU A 187 -13.27 14.30 -4.85
N ALA A 188 -12.35 14.29 -5.82
CA ALA A 188 -11.36 15.35 -5.99
C ALA A 188 -12.00 16.70 -6.33
N LEU A 189 -13.04 16.71 -7.18
CA LEU A 189 -13.77 17.94 -7.53
C LEU A 189 -14.49 18.56 -6.33
N GLU A 190 -15.08 17.71 -5.49
CA GLU A 190 -15.80 18.13 -4.29
C GLU A 190 -14.85 18.57 -3.18
N LEU A 191 -13.93 17.69 -2.80
CA LEU A 191 -13.01 17.88 -1.66
C LEU A 191 -11.88 18.87 -1.99
N GLY A 192 -11.53 19.06 -3.26
CA GLY A 192 -10.49 20.01 -3.66
C GLY A 192 -10.81 21.46 -3.32
N ARG A 193 -12.06 21.76 -2.93
CA ARG A 193 -12.47 23.08 -2.42
C ARG A 193 -12.20 23.26 -0.93
N ASP A 194 -11.95 22.19 -0.18
CA ASP A 194 -11.57 22.26 1.23
C ASP A 194 -10.12 22.76 1.33
N PRO A 195 -9.86 23.93 1.96
CA PRO A 195 -8.50 24.45 2.12
C PRO A 195 -7.55 23.47 2.81
N ALA A 196 -8.05 22.62 3.71
CA ALA A 196 -7.24 21.61 4.39
C ALA A 196 -6.80 20.49 3.43
N VAL A 197 -7.69 20.08 2.52
CA VAL A 197 -7.37 19.10 1.47
C VAL A 197 -6.36 19.69 0.50
N ALA A 198 -6.56 20.94 0.08
CA ALA A 198 -5.64 21.63 -0.82
C ALA A 198 -4.22 21.75 -0.21
N ALA A 199 -4.12 22.20 1.05
CA ALA A 199 -2.83 22.32 1.74
C ALA A 199 -2.14 20.96 1.94
N ALA A 200 -2.90 19.91 2.28
CA ALA A 200 -2.36 18.56 2.43
C ALA A 200 -1.90 17.97 1.08
N HIS A 201 -2.67 18.17 0.01
CA HIS A 201 -2.34 17.74 -1.33
C HIS A 201 -1.07 18.42 -1.83
N GLU A 202 -0.98 19.75 -1.71
CA GLU A 202 0.20 20.51 -2.13
C GLU A 202 1.44 19.98 -1.41
N LEU A 203 1.41 19.90 -0.08
CA LEU A 203 2.56 19.42 0.71
C LEU A 203 2.97 17.98 0.40
N LEU A 204 2.02 17.08 0.11
CA LEU A 204 2.30 15.69 -0.23
C LEU A 204 2.90 15.51 -1.63
N THR A 205 2.66 16.46 -2.53
CA THR A 205 2.92 16.30 -3.97
C THR A 205 3.92 17.31 -4.52
N GLU A 206 4.45 18.22 -3.70
CA GLU A 206 5.49 19.20 -4.05
C GLU A 206 6.63 18.62 -4.89
N GLU A 207 7.16 17.46 -4.51
CA GLU A 207 8.28 16.82 -5.21
C GLU A 207 7.86 16.10 -6.50
N SER A 208 6.63 15.58 -6.56
CA SER A 208 6.16 14.71 -7.64
C SER A 208 5.25 15.40 -8.65
N GLY A 209 4.70 16.58 -8.34
CA GLY A 209 3.68 17.28 -9.14
C GLY A 209 2.40 16.46 -9.36
N LEU A 210 2.10 15.53 -8.45
CA LEU A 210 1.00 14.58 -8.61
C LEU A 210 -0.34 15.32 -8.48
N ASP A 211 -1.25 15.13 -9.43
CA ASP A 211 -2.58 15.73 -9.33
C ASP A 211 -3.44 15.08 -8.22
N LEU A 212 -4.44 15.81 -7.75
CA LEU A 212 -5.31 15.37 -6.64
C LEU A 212 -6.09 14.10 -7.00
N VAL A 213 -6.57 13.97 -8.24
CA VAL A 213 -7.35 12.81 -8.68
C VAL A 213 -6.51 11.54 -8.56
N ARG A 214 -5.24 11.59 -8.97
CA ARG A 214 -4.31 10.47 -8.86
C ARG A 214 -3.94 10.17 -7.41
N LEU A 215 -3.69 11.19 -6.58
CA LEU A 215 -3.44 11.00 -5.15
C LEU A 215 -4.61 10.29 -4.46
N LEU A 216 -5.84 10.75 -4.70
CA LEU A 216 -7.04 10.11 -4.14
C LEU A 216 -7.24 8.71 -4.70
N SER A 217 -6.95 8.49 -5.99
CA SER A 217 -7.03 7.15 -6.61
C SER A 217 -6.11 6.15 -5.91
N ASP A 218 -4.86 6.54 -5.64
CA ASP A 218 -3.88 5.69 -4.95
C ASP A 218 -4.33 5.39 -3.50
N LEU A 219 -4.88 6.37 -2.79
CA LEU A 219 -5.42 6.21 -1.45
C LEU A 219 -6.62 5.25 -1.42
N LEU A 220 -7.55 5.41 -2.36
CA LEU A 220 -8.74 4.58 -2.49
C LEU A 220 -8.42 3.14 -2.89
N ASP A 221 -7.43 2.91 -3.75
CA ASP A 221 -6.96 1.55 -4.09
C ASP A 221 -6.27 0.89 -2.89
N ALA A 222 -5.45 1.63 -2.14
CA ALA A 222 -4.70 1.09 -1.00
C ALA A 222 -5.59 0.75 0.21
N GLU A 223 -6.63 1.54 0.46
CA GLU A 223 -7.54 1.41 1.62
C GLU A 223 -8.90 0.79 1.25
N GLY A 224 -9.02 0.29 0.02
CA GLY A 224 -10.26 -0.21 -0.55
C GLY A 224 -10.21 -1.72 -0.84
N VAL A 225 -11.32 -2.41 -0.58
CA VAL A 225 -11.46 -3.83 -0.97
C VAL A 225 -12.67 -3.99 -1.91
N PRO A 226 -12.55 -4.79 -2.98
CA PRO A 226 -13.64 -4.96 -3.94
C PRO A 226 -14.93 -5.52 -3.33
N PHE A 227 -16.07 -5.05 -3.84
CA PHE A 227 -17.41 -5.44 -3.39
C PHE A 227 -17.75 -6.93 -3.58
N LEU A 228 -17.09 -7.62 -4.52
CA LEU A 228 -17.45 -8.96 -5.01
C LEU A 228 -16.33 -9.98 -4.74
N ALA A 229 -16.68 -11.24 -4.43
CA ALA A 229 -15.69 -12.31 -4.12
C ALA A 229 -14.65 -12.47 -5.22
N GLY A 230 -15.11 -12.52 -6.47
CA GLY A 230 -14.26 -12.82 -7.62
C GLY A 230 -13.16 -11.79 -7.84
N TYR A 231 -13.32 -10.58 -7.31
CA TYR A 231 -12.27 -9.55 -7.32
C TYR A 231 -11.38 -9.57 -6.08
N ARG A 232 -11.73 -10.31 -5.03
CA ARG A 232 -11.00 -10.38 -3.75
C ARG A 232 -10.11 -11.62 -3.65
N TYR A 233 -10.68 -12.78 -3.94
CA TYR A 233 -10.07 -14.07 -3.62
C TYR A 233 -9.42 -14.73 -4.83
N ALA A 234 -8.32 -15.43 -4.57
CA ALA A 234 -7.83 -16.47 -5.47
C ALA A 234 -8.74 -17.71 -5.40
N GLU A 235 -8.52 -18.70 -6.26
CA GLU A 235 -9.31 -19.94 -6.30
C GLU A 235 -9.42 -20.62 -4.92
N THR A 236 -8.30 -20.79 -4.22
CA THR A 236 -8.26 -21.33 -2.85
C THR A 236 -9.06 -20.49 -1.84
N GLY A 237 -9.15 -19.18 -2.03
CA GLY A 237 -9.98 -18.32 -1.19
C GLY A 237 -11.47 -18.43 -1.52
N MET A 238 -11.83 -18.65 -2.79
CA MET A 238 -13.22 -18.94 -3.19
C MET A 238 -13.73 -20.24 -2.56
N GLU A 239 -12.92 -21.29 -2.54
CA GLU A 239 -13.23 -22.57 -1.88
C GLU A 239 -13.44 -22.40 -0.37
N LYS A 240 -12.54 -21.65 0.28
CA LYS A 240 -12.69 -21.33 1.71
C LYS A 240 -13.95 -20.53 1.96
N ARG A 241 -14.24 -19.51 1.14
CA ARG A 241 -15.46 -18.72 1.25
C ARG A 241 -16.71 -19.60 1.18
N ALA A 242 -16.78 -20.52 0.23
CA ALA A 242 -17.90 -21.45 0.13
C ALA A 242 -18.05 -22.29 1.41
N SER A 243 -16.94 -22.75 2.00
CA SER A 243 -16.94 -23.49 3.27
C SER A 243 -17.40 -22.64 4.46
N TRP A 244 -17.00 -21.36 4.50
CA TRP A 244 -17.46 -20.39 5.49
C TRP A 244 -18.96 -20.09 5.34
N GLU A 245 -19.44 -19.86 4.11
CA GLU A 245 -20.86 -19.61 3.84
C GLU A 245 -21.75 -20.80 4.22
N GLU A 246 -21.29 -22.04 3.98
CA GLU A 246 -22.00 -23.25 4.42
C GLU A 246 -22.01 -23.38 5.95
N THR A 247 -20.90 -23.07 6.61
CA THR A 247 -20.84 -23.02 8.08
C THR A 247 -21.86 -22.02 8.63
N TRP A 248 -21.90 -20.80 8.10
CA TRP A 248 -22.86 -19.78 8.50
C TRP A 248 -24.31 -20.18 8.20
N ARG A 249 -24.55 -20.87 7.09
CA ARG A 249 -25.88 -21.41 6.76
C ARG A 249 -26.34 -22.41 7.82
N LEU A 250 -25.49 -23.33 8.24
CA LEU A 250 -25.80 -24.30 9.30
C LEU A 250 -26.00 -23.63 10.65
N GLN A 251 -25.15 -22.65 11.01
CA GLN A 251 -25.31 -21.87 12.24
C GLN A 251 -26.63 -21.09 12.28
N ARG A 252 -27.07 -20.53 11.15
CA ARG A 252 -28.39 -19.89 11.06
C ARG A 252 -29.53 -20.87 11.30
N ILE A 253 -29.43 -22.09 10.78
CA ILE A 253 -30.43 -23.14 11.05
C ILE A 253 -30.42 -23.51 12.53
N GLU A 254 -29.25 -23.58 13.16
CA GLU A 254 -29.11 -23.80 14.61
C GLU A 254 -29.79 -22.71 15.43
N ASP A 255 -29.59 -21.44 15.06
CA ASP A 255 -30.20 -20.27 15.69
C ASP A 255 -31.73 -20.24 15.52
N GLU A 256 -32.24 -20.70 14.37
CA GLU A 256 -33.69 -20.82 14.13
C GLU A 256 -34.34 -21.97 14.92
N ASP A 257 -33.81 -23.19 14.76
CA ASP A 257 -34.34 -24.41 15.38
C ASP A 257 -33.31 -25.55 15.33
N LYS A 258 -32.85 -25.99 16.51
CA LYS A 258 -31.92 -27.12 16.66
C LYS A 258 -32.41 -28.42 16.00
N LYS A 259 -33.72 -28.68 15.94
CA LYS A 259 -34.24 -29.89 15.27
C LYS A 259 -34.09 -29.81 13.76
N LYS A 260 -34.23 -28.63 13.17
CA LYS A 260 -33.93 -28.42 11.74
C LYS A 260 -32.45 -28.65 11.46
N LEU A 261 -31.57 -28.21 12.38
CA LEU A 261 -30.13 -28.46 12.26
C LEU A 261 -29.83 -29.96 12.30
N GLU A 262 -30.40 -30.71 13.24
CA GLU A 262 -30.21 -32.17 13.32
C GLU A 262 -30.64 -32.88 12.02
N ALA A 263 -31.79 -32.49 11.46
CA ALA A 263 -32.27 -33.03 10.19
C ALA A 263 -31.31 -32.69 9.03
N GLU A 264 -30.80 -31.47 9.00
CA GLU A 264 -29.89 -31.01 7.95
C GLU A 264 -28.50 -31.64 8.05
N LEU A 265 -27.94 -31.76 9.26
CA LEU A 265 -26.68 -32.48 9.49
C LEU A 265 -26.80 -33.95 9.09
N LYS A 266 -27.94 -34.59 9.41
CA LYS A 266 -28.21 -35.95 8.96
C LYS A 266 -28.31 -36.05 7.43
N ARG A 267 -28.95 -35.09 6.77
CA ARG A 267 -29.04 -35.02 5.29
C ARG A 267 -27.66 -34.89 4.65
N LEU A 268 -26.77 -34.11 5.26
CA LEU A 268 -25.40 -33.88 4.78
C LEU A 268 -24.39 -34.93 5.26
N ASN A 269 -24.82 -35.90 6.07
CA ASN A 269 -23.95 -36.89 6.70
C ASN A 269 -22.81 -36.27 7.55
N LEU A 270 -23.14 -35.21 8.30
CA LEU A 270 -22.23 -34.50 9.20
C LEU A 270 -22.61 -34.79 10.66
N LYS A 271 -21.61 -34.86 11.54
CA LYS A 271 -21.83 -35.05 12.99
C LYS A 271 -22.03 -33.73 13.73
N ASN A 272 -21.38 -32.68 13.27
CA ASN A 272 -21.37 -31.34 13.83
C ASN A 272 -21.14 -30.33 12.69
N ILE A 273 -21.43 -29.05 12.96
CA ILE A 273 -21.07 -27.98 12.04
C ILE A 273 -19.54 -27.96 11.91
N PRO A 274 -18.99 -28.11 10.69
CA PRO A 274 -17.55 -28.08 10.48
C PRO A 274 -17.00 -26.69 10.79
N VAL A 275 -15.80 -26.65 11.37
CA VAL A 275 -15.07 -25.39 11.54
C VAL A 275 -14.33 -25.11 10.22
N PRO A 276 -14.60 -23.97 9.55
CA PRO A 276 -13.98 -23.66 8.28
C PRO A 276 -12.51 -23.29 8.45
N ASP A 277 -11.73 -23.55 7.40
CA ASP A 277 -10.30 -23.20 7.38
C ASP A 277 -10.08 -21.69 7.45
N LYS A 278 -9.00 -21.30 8.13
CA LYS A 278 -8.55 -19.90 8.16
C LYS A 278 -7.95 -19.50 6.82
N TYR A 279 -8.14 -18.24 6.47
CA TYR A 279 -7.48 -17.66 5.31
C TYR A 279 -5.98 -17.41 5.57
N GLY A 280 -5.22 -17.32 4.49
CA GLY A 280 -3.83 -16.90 4.43
C GLY A 280 -3.57 -15.97 3.23
N PRO A 281 -2.36 -15.42 3.09
CA PRO A 281 -2.04 -14.46 2.02
C PRO A 281 -2.34 -14.97 0.60
N LYS A 282 -2.09 -16.25 0.33
CA LYS A 282 -2.29 -16.88 -1.00
C LYS A 282 -3.76 -16.99 -1.43
N ASP A 283 -4.69 -16.83 -0.49
CA ASP A 283 -6.12 -16.95 -0.76
C ASP A 283 -6.71 -15.64 -1.33
N PHE A 284 -5.92 -14.56 -1.39
CA PHE A 284 -6.31 -13.23 -1.87
C PHE A 284 -5.51 -12.84 -3.13
N LEU A 285 -6.12 -12.05 -4.02
CA LEU A 285 -5.50 -11.64 -5.29
C LEU A 285 -4.45 -10.52 -5.16
N ARG A 286 -4.61 -9.61 -4.19
CA ARG A 286 -3.76 -8.41 -4.01
C ARG A 286 -3.51 -8.14 -2.52
N HIS A 287 -3.29 -6.87 -2.15
CA HIS A 287 -3.03 -6.41 -0.79
C HIS A 287 -4.20 -6.66 0.21
N TYR A 288 -5.36 -7.11 -0.28
CA TYR A 288 -6.59 -7.32 0.50
C TYR A 288 -6.40 -8.18 1.75
N TRP A 289 -5.47 -9.15 1.73
CA TRP A 289 -5.11 -9.93 2.93
C TRP A 289 -4.74 -9.03 4.12
N GLY A 290 -4.00 -7.94 3.88
CA GLY A 290 -3.61 -6.99 4.93
C GLY A 290 -4.81 -6.31 5.59
N LEU A 291 -5.90 -6.11 4.83
CA LEU A 291 -7.14 -5.48 5.26
C LEU A 291 -8.19 -6.48 5.78
N ARG A 292 -7.93 -7.79 5.71
CA ARG A 292 -8.92 -8.85 6.02
C ARG A 292 -8.43 -9.86 7.05
N GLY A 293 -7.17 -10.28 6.94
CA GLY A 293 -6.53 -11.24 7.83
C GLY A 293 -7.20 -12.62 7.85
N LYS A 294 -6.80 -13.43 8.84
CA LYS A 294 -7.08 -14.89 8.91
C LYS A 294 -8.57 -15.28 8.99
N LEU A 295 -9.43 -14.35 9.38
CA LEU A 295 -10.88 -14.55 9.55
C LEU A 295 -11.69 -13.74 8.53
N ASP A 296 -11.01 -13.09 7.57
CA ASP A 296 -11.64 -12.23 6.58
C ASP A 296 -12.51 -11.11 7.20
N VAL A 297 -12.03 -10.53 8.30
CA VAL A 297 -12.73 -9.45 9.02
C VAL A 297 -12.43 -8.13 8.31
N PRO A 298 -13.45 -7.37 7.88
CA PRO A 298 -13.27 -6.06 7.26
C PRO A 298 -12.44 -5.09 8.10
N LYS A 299 -11.42 -4.49 7.49
CA LYS A 299 -10.62 -3.37 8.05
C LYS A 299 -10.34 -2.28 7.02
N GLU A 300 -10.81 -2.46 5.80
CA GLU A 300 -10.79 -1.45 4.76
C GLU A 300 -11.68 -0.27 5.09
N ARG A 301 -11.39 0.88 4.49
CA ARG A 301 -12.18 2.11 4.64
C ARG A 301 -13.21 2.27 3.54
N PHE A 302 -12.94 1.69 2.37
CA PHE A 302 -13.78 1.81 1.18
C PHE A 302 -14.11 0.47 0.55
N VAL A 303 -15.26 0.42 -0.11
CA VAL A 303 -15.66 -0.68 -0.99
C VAL A 303 -15.40 -0.25 -2.43
N THR A 304 -14.45 -0.89 -3.11
CA THR A 304 -14.16 -0.56 -4.52
C THR A 304 -15.09 -1.32 -5.45
N ILE A 305 -15.44 -0.70 -6.58
CA ILE A 305 -16.32 -1.28 -7.61
C ILE A 305 -15.56 -1.45 -8.95
N PRO A 306 -14.57 -2.38 -9.02
CA PRO A 306 -13.90 -2.66 -10.28
C PRO A 306 -14.90 -3.04 -11.39
N GLY A 307 -14.74 -2.44 -12.57
CA GLY A 307 -15.63 -2.66 -13.71
C GLY A 307 -16.96 -1.92 -13.65
N GLY A 308 -17.24 -1.12 -12.61
CA GLY A 308 -18.44 -0.29 -12.49
C GLY A 308 -18.33 1.10 -13.14
N ASN A 309 -17.14 1.45 -13.64
CA ASN A 309 -16.82 2.71 -14.29
C ASN A 309 -17.42 2.83 -15.70
N THR A 310 -17.82 4.05 -16.08
CA THR A 310 -18.08 4.38 -17.49
C THR A 310 -16.77 4.45 -18.27
N ASP A 311 -16.88 4.49 -19.59
CA ASP A 311 -15.71 4.60 -20.46
C ASP A 311 -15.09 6.02 -20.40
N GLU A 312 -15.86 7.01 -19.93
CA GLU A 312 -15.42 8.40 -19.76
C GLU A 312 -14.61 8.65 -18.48
N ASP A 313 -14.92 7.95 -17.38
CA ASP A 313 -14.22 8.09 -16.11
C ASP A 313 -13.71 6.75 -15.60
N THR A 314 -12.43 6.49 -15.83
CA THR A 314 -11.73 5.27 -15.43
C THR A 314 -11.13 5.34 -14.02
N THR A 315 -11.34 6.45 -13.29
CA THR A 315 -10.82 6.60 -11.92
C THR A 315 -11.59 5.71 -10.93
N PRO A 316 -10.98 5.23 -9.83
CA PRO A 316 -11.63 4.26 -8.94
C PRO A 316 -13.04 4.68 -8.50
N LEU A 317 -14.03 3.84 -8.79
CA LEU A 317 -15.40 3.98 -8.28
C LEU A 317 -15.51 3.28 -6.92
N VAL A 318 -15.95 4.01 -5.91
CA VAL A 318 -15.94 3.56 -4.52
C VAL A 318 -17.22 3.90 -3.77
N GLY A 319 -17.53 3.07 -2.77
CA GLY A 319 -18.46 3.35 -1.69
C GLY A 319 -17.75 3.32 -0.34
N TRP A 320 -18.48 3.61 0.73
CA TRP A 320 -17.93 3.62 2.09
C TRP A 320 -18.11 2.26 2.77
N ALA A 321 -17.03 1.75 3.39
CA ALA A 321 -17.09 0.46 4.10
C ALA A 321 -17.93 0.51 5.39
N GLY A 322 -18.27 1.70 5.89
CA GLY A 322 -19.16 1.88 7.04
C GLY A 322 -20.65 1.70 6.74
N TRP A 323 -21.04 1.52 5.48
CA TRP A 323 -22.41 1.19 5.11
C TRP A 323 -22.83 -0.20 5.57
N ASN A 324 -24.10 -0.35 5.96
CA ASN A 324 -24.68 -1.66 6.22
C ASN A 324 -24.97 -2.41 4.90
N HIS A 325 -25.33 -3.70 4.99
CA HIS A 325 -25.58 -4.53 3.81
C HIS A 325 -26.69 -3.98 2.90
N LEU A 326 -27.74 -3.39 3.48
CA LEU A 326 -28.83 -2.77 2.73
C LEU A 326 -28.37 -1.54 1.95
N GLN A 327 -27.61 -0.66 2.58
CA GLN A 327 -27.07 0.54 1.94
C GLN A 327 -26.13 0.19 0.78
N VAL A 328 -25.27 -0.83 0.94
CA VAL A 328 -24.43 -1.34 -0.15
C VAL A 328 -25.28 -1.88 -1.30
N ALA A 329 -26.34 -2.65 -1.00
CA ALA A 329 -27.24 -3.19 -2.03
C ALA A 329 -28.01 -2.09 -2.77
N GLN A 330 -28.47 -1.07 -2.07
CA GLN A 330 -29.12 0.11 -2.68
C GLN A 330 -28.16 0.85 -3.61
N ALA A 331 -26.93 1.11 -3.17
CA ALA A 331 -25.92 1.79 -3.98
C ALA A 331 -25.54 0.99 -5.24
N LEU A 332 -25.34 -0.32 -5.11
CA LEU A 332 -25.05 -1.21 -6.24
C LEU A 332 -26.22 -1.34 -7.19
N SER A 333 -27.45 -1.43 -6.69
CA SER A 333 -28.66 -1.49 -7.51
C SER A 333 -28.90 -0.18 -8.26
N GLY A 334 -28.66 0.97 -7.63
CA GLY A 334 -28.71 2.27 -8.29
C GLY A 334 -27.67 2.39 -9.40
N LEU A 335 -26.45 1.91 -9.17
CA LEU A 335 -25.43 1.81 -10.22
C LEU A 335 -25.88 0.87 -11.34
N TYR A 336 -26.34 -0.33 -11.01
CA TYR A 336 -26.80 -1.34 -11.99
C TYR A 336 -27.87 -0.76 -12.91
N GLN A 337 -28.88 -0.09 -12.36
CA GLN A 337 -29.96 0.51 -13.15
C GLN A 337 -29.43 1.60 -14.07
N ARG A 338 -28.62 2.55 -13.57
CA ARG A 338 -28.00 3.58 -14.41
C ARG A 338 -27.20 2.97 -15.56
N ARG A 339 -26.36 1.96 -15.28
CA ARG A 339 -25.57 1.26 -16.32
C ARG A 339 -26.45 0.57 -17.37
N LYS A 340 -27.55 -0.03 -16.94
CA LYS A 340 -28.49 -0.72 -17.84
C LYS A 340 -29.29 0.26 -18.70
N THR A 341 -29.84 1.33 -18.10
CA THR A 341 -30.82 2.19 -18.76
C THR A 341 -30.21 3.40 -19.46
N GLU A 342 -29.16 3.98 -18.90
CA GLU A 342 -28.52 5.20 -19.41
C GLU A 342 -27.32 4.84 -20.30
N ASP A 343 -26.44 3.96 -19.84
CA ASP A 343 -25.20 3.61 -20.56
C ASP A 343 -25.37 2.42 -21.54
N GLY A 344 -26.54 1.78 -21.56
CA GLY A 344 -26.84 0.66 -22.46
C GLY A 344 -25.97 -0.58 -22.26
N TRP A 345 -25.47 -0.81 -21.03
CA TRP A 345 -24.60 -1.96 -20.76
C TRP A 345 -25.32 -3.29 -20.99
N THR A 346 -24.55 -4.25 -21.50
CA THR A 346 -25.02 -5.60 -21.79
C THR A 346 -24.55 -6.60 -20.72
N LYS A 347 -24.94 -7.86 -20.90
CA LYS A 347 -24.73 -8.98 -19.98
C LYS A 347 -23.36 -8.97 -19.29
N ASP A 348 -22.26 -8.92 -20.04
CA ASP A 348 -20.92 -9.13 -19.48
C ASP A 348 -20.51 -8.05 -18.48
N ARG A 349 -20.98 -6.80 -18.66
CA ARG A 349 -20.71 -5.71 -17.70
C ARG A 349 -21.74 -5.63 -16.57
N LEU A 350 -22.96 -6.14 -16.79
CA LEU A 350 -24.04 -6.13 -15.79
C LEU A 350 -23.94 -7.29 -14.79
N VAL A 351 -23.51 -8.47 -15.23
CA VAL A 351 -23.39 -9.69 -14.40
C VAL A 351 -22.55 -9.47 -13.13
N PRO A 352 -21.38 -8.80 -13.16
CA PRO A 352 -20.56 -8.59 -11.95
C PRO A 352 -21.28 -7.72 -10.91
N LEU A 353 -22.00 -6.69 -11.37
CA LEU A 353 -22.77 -5.81 -10.48
C LEU A 353 -23.93 -6.59 -9.85
N LEU A 354 -24.64 -7.39 -10.64
CA LEU A 354 -25.73 -8.24 -10.16
C LEU A 354 -25.25 -9.30 -9.17
N ALA A 355 -24.10 -9.92 -9.44
CA ALA A 355 -23.48 -10.88 -8.53
C ALA A 355 -23.12 -10.23 -7.19
N GLY A 356 -22.65 -8.98 -7.19
CA GLY A 356 -22.36 -8.28 -5.95
C GLY A 356 -23.60 -7.97 -5.13
N ILE A 357 -24.76 -7.77 -5.79
CA ILE A 357 -26.06 -7.63 -5.12
C ILE A 357 -26.49 -9.00 -4.54
N ASP A 358 -26.38 -10.10 -5.29
CA ASP A 358 -26.68 -11.46 -4.82
C ASP A 358 -25.89 -11.81 -3.55
N GLU A 359 -24.60 -11.46 -3.49
CA GLU A 359 -23.76 -11.69 -2.29
C GLU A 359 -24.27 -10.97 -1.04
N ARG A 360 -25.09 -9.92 -1.19
CA ARG A 360 -25.70 -9.21 -0.06
C ARG A 360 -27.02 -9.86 0.37
N VAL A 361 -27.76 -10.49 -0.53
CA VAL A 361 -29.12 -11.03 -0.29
C VAL A 361 -29.23 -11.88 0.98
N PRO A 362 -28.31 -12.82 1.31
CA PRO A 362 -28.42 -13.59 2.55
C PRO A 362 -28.45 -12.72 3.81
N TRP A 363 -27.65 -11.64 3.83
CA TRP A 363 -27.59 -10.70 4.94
C TRP A 363 -28.80 -9.77 4.97
N LEU A 364 -29.34 -9.40 3.80
CA LEU A 364 -30.56 -8.62 3.71
C LEU A 364 -31.76 -9.40 4.26
N LEU A 365 -31.90 -10.67 3.88
CA LEU A 365 -32.95 -11.55 4.39
C LEU A 365 -32.84 -11.75 5.91
N GLN A 366 -31.61 -11.80 6.44
CA GLN A 366 -31.36 -12.04 7.85
C GLN A 366 -31.56 -10.78 8.73
N TRP A 367 -31.10 -9.61 8.27
CA TRP A 367 -31.00 -8.41 9.12
C TRP A 367 -31.81 -7.22 8.62
N HIS A 368 -32.36 -7.26 7.41
CA HIS A 368 -33.03 -6.13 6.75
C HIS A 368 -34.32 -6.55 6.02
N ASN A 369 -35.08 -7.51 6.57
CA ASN A 369 -36.28 -8.06 5.93
C ASN A 369 -37.60 -7.80 6.68
N ASP A 370 -37.57 -6.92 7.69
CA ASP A 370 -38.79 -6.34 8.22
C ASP A 370 -39.41 -5.39 7.18
N VAL A 371 -40.69 -5.08 7.34
CA VAL A 371 -41.39 -4.13 6.47
C VAL A 371 -40.76 -2.75 6.67
N ASP A 372 -40.12 -2.24 5.63
CA ASP A 372 -39.46 -0.94 5.66
C ASP A 372 -40.52 0.17 5.70
N PRO A 373 -40.47 1.11 6.66
CA PRO A 373 -41.46 2.17 6.78
C PRO A 373 -41.52 3.14 5.59
N ALA A 374 -40.41 3.34 4.87
CA ALA A 374 -40.35 4.25 3.73
C ALA A 374 -40.90 3.61 2.45
N TYR A 375 -40.68 2.31 2.26
CA TYR A 375 -41.07 1.60 1.04
C TYR A 375 -42.32 0.71 1.20
N GLY A 376 -42.74 0.41 2.42
CA GLY A 376 -43.89 -0.46 2.70
C GLY A 376 -43.69 -1.92 2.30
N THR A 377 -42.43 -2.37 2.10
CA THR A 377 -42.09 -3.71 1.65
C THR A 377 -40.91 -4.28 2.44
N LYS A 378 -40.73 -5.59 2.36
CA LYS A 378 -39.58 -6.28 2.96
C LYS A 378 -38.39 -6.24 2.00
N LEU A 379 -37.36 -5.47 2.35
CA LEU A 379 -36.29 -5.17 1.42
C LEU A 379 -35.40 -6.38 1.09
N GLY A 380 -35.24 -7.34 2.01
CA GLY A 380 -34.53 -8.59 1.71
C GLY A 380 -35.22 -9.44 0.63
N GLU A 381 -36.53 -9.62 0.73
CA GLU A 381 -37.35 -10.31 -0.27
C GLU A 381 -37.36 -9.55 -1.60
N PHE A 382 -37.50 -8.22 -1.55
CA PHE A 382 -37.41 -7.37 -2.74
C PHE A 382 -36.09 -7.57 -3.50
N PHE A 383 -34.94 -7.50 -2.83
CA PHE A 383 -33.64 -7.66 -3.50
C PHE A 383 -33.39 -9.09 -3.99
N ARG A 384 -33.90 -10.12 -3.29
CA ARG A 384 -33.88 -11.50 -3.77
C ARG A 384 -34.63 -11.63 -5.10
N ASP A 385 -35.84 -11.08 -5.18
CA ASP A 385 -36.70 -11.19 -6.35
C ASP A 385 -36.16 -10.33 -7.51
N PHE A 386 -35.58 -9.16 -7.19
CA PHE A 386 -34.84 -8.33 -8.12
C PHE A 386 -33.69 -9.10 -8.78
N VAL A 387 -32.84 -9.76 -7.99
CA VAL A 387 -31.72 -10.55 -8.51
C VAL A 387 -32.22 -11.68 -9.41
N ALA A 388 -33.27 -12.40 -9.00
CA ALA A 388 -33.83 -13.49 -9.80
C ALA A 388 -34.39 -12.99 -11.15
N GLY A 389 -35.13 -11.87 -11.15
CA GLY A 389 -35.69 -11.30 -12.38
C GLY A 389 -34.64 -10.77 -13.34
N GLU A 390 -33.62 -10.08 -12.82
CA GLU A 390 -32.50 -9.59 -13.64
C GLU A 390 -31.62 -10.72 -14.16
N ALA A 391 -31.35 -11.74 -13.35
CA ALA A 391 -30.60 -12.92 -13.79
C ALA A 391 -31.32 -13.66 -14.92
N HIS A 392 -32.66 -13.81 -14.80
CA HIS A 392 -33.49 -14.38 -15.85
C HIS A 392 -33.41 -13.55 -17.16
N THR A 393 -33.52 -12.23 -17.05
CA THR A 393 -33.42 -11.31 -18.21
C THR A 393 -32.07 -11.41 -18.92
N LEU A 394 -30.99 -11.59 -18.16
CA LEU A 394 -29.63 -11.76 -18.70
C LEU A 394 -29.32 -13.20 -19.16
N GLY A 395 -30.25 -14.14 -18.95
CA GLY A 395 -30.04 -15.55 -19.25
C GLY A 395 -28.87 -16.16 -18.44
N VAL A 396 -28.86 -15.90 -17.12
CA VAL A 396 -27.85 -16.41 -16.18
C VAL A 396 -28.57 -17.10 -15.02
N ALA A 397 -28.06 -18.24 -14.56
CA ALA A 397 -28.58 -18.86 -13.35
C ALA A 397 -28.06 -18.11 -12.11
N VAL A 398 -28.91 -17.88 -11.11
CA VAL A 398 -28.51 -17.19 -9.86
C VAL A 398 -27.33 -17.90 -9.19
N GLY A 399 -27.25 -19.24 -9.26
CA GLY A 399 -26.12 -20.01 -8.72
C GLY A 399 -24.77 -19.72 -9.40
N ASP A 400 -24.78 -19.26 -10.65
CA ASP A 400 -23.55 -18.92 -11.38
C ASP A 400 -23.02 -17.54 -10.96
N LEU A 401 -23.90 -16.63 -10.50
CA LEU A 401 -23.50 -15.32 -9.99
C LEU A 401 -22.52 -15.45 -8.81
N ARG A 402 -22.76 -16.43 -7.92
CA ARG A 402 -21.91 -16.68 -6.73
C ARG A 402 -20.53 -17.24 -7.08
N LYS A 403 -20.40 -17.85 -8.26
CA LYS A 403 -19.15 -18.42 -8.76
C LYS A 403 -18.45 -17.47 -9.73
N TRP A 404 -19.02 -16.29 -9.96
CA TRP A 404 -18.47 -15.36 -10.92
C TRP A 404 -17.07 -14.92 -10.49
N THR A 405 -16.15 -15.01 -11.43
CA THR A 405 -14.80 -14.46 -11.34
C THR A 405 -14.53 -13.65 -12.61
N PRO A 406 -13.70 -12.59 -12.54
CA PRO A 406 -13.32 -11.86 -13.74
C PRO A 406 -12.72 -12.81 -14.78
N PRO A 407 -12.97 -12.59 -16.08
CA PRO A 407 -12.31 -13.34 -17.14
C PRO A 407 -10.81 -13.28 -16.93
N ALA A 408 -10.11 -14.40 -17.17
CA ALA A 408 -8.66 -14.42 -17.13
C ALA A 408 -8.14 -13.30 -18.04
N ALA A 409 -7.27 -12.43 -17.50
CA ALA A 409 -6.60 -11.43 -18.31
C ALA A 409 -5.95 -12.15 -19.50
N PRO A 410 -6.05 -11.61 -20.74
CA PRO A 410 -5.36 -12.21 -21.86
C PRO A 410 -3.90 -12.38 -21.45
N LYS A 411 -3.36 -13.61 -21.61
CA LYS A 411 -1.96 -13.89 -21.27
C LYS A 411 -1.11 -12.77 -21.86
N ARG A 412 -0.37 -12.04 -21.02
CA ARG A 412 0.63 -11.07 -21.50
C ARG A 412 1.50 -11.83 -22.49
N THR A 413 1.40 -11.51 -23.78
CA THR A 413 2.29 -12.08 -24.79
C THR A 413 3.69 -11.65 -24.41
N THR A 414 4.45 -12.58 -23.83
CA THR A 414 5.87 -12.40 -23.55
C THR A 414 6.61 -12.73 -24.83
N LEU A 415 7.29 -11.75 -25.40
CA LEU A 415 8.22 -11.96 -26.50
C LEU A 415 9.56 -12.42 -25.90
N ASP A 416 10.06 -13.57 -26.34
CA ASP A 416 11.39 -14.04 -25.91
C ASP A 416 12.47 -13.14 -26.55
N PRO A 417 13.37 -12.52 -25.76
CA PRO A 417 14.49 -11.77 -26.31
C PRO A 417 15.34 -12.55 -27.33
N ALA A 418 15.41 -13.88 -27.23
CA ALA A 418 16.12 -14.71 -28.21
C ALA A 418 15.49 -14.65 -29.62
N GLU A 419 14.17 -14.51 -29.73
CA GLU A 419 13.48 -14.36 -31.02
C GLU A 419 13.82 -13.03 -31.70
N VAL A 420 13.93 -11.96 -30.91
CA VAL A 420 14.35 -10.63 -31.40
C VAL A 420 15.81 -10.64 -31.83
N LEU A 421 16.68 -11.33 -31.08
CA LEU A 421 18.08 -11.49 -31.44
C LEU A 421 18.23 -12.29 -32.74
N ALA A 422 17.48 -13.39 -32.89
CA ALA A 422 17.49 -14.18 -34.12
C ALA A 422 16.98 -13.40 -35.34
N ALA A 423 15.91 -12.60 -35.18
CA ALA A 423 15.41 -11.73 -36.25
C ALA A 423 16.41 -10.63 -36.61
N LEU A 424 17.14 -10.11 -35.62
CA LEU A 424 18.20 -9.12 -35.82
C LEU A 424 19.39 -9.70 -36.59
N SER A 425 19.89 -10.87 -36.20
CA SER A 425 21.00 -11.55 -36.90
C SER A 425 20.61 -12.07 -38.29
N ALA A 426 19.34 -12.39 -38.51
CA ALA A 426 18.84 -12.83 -39.82
C ALA A 426 18.47 -11.67 -40.76
N TRP A 427 18.47 -10.44 -40.27
CA TRP A 427 18.05 -9.28 -41.05
C TRP A 427 19.05 -8.99 -42.17
N LYS A 428 18.52 -8.68 -43.36
CA LYS A 428 19.30 -8.23 -44.51
C LYS A 428 18.65 -6.95 -45.06
N PRO A 429 19.45 -5.96 -45.49
CA PRO A 429 18.90 -4.78 -46.15
C PRO A 429 18.19 -5.20 -47.44
N GLU A 430 16.96 -4.74 -47.65
CA GLU A 430 16.31 -4.81 -48.96
C GLU A 430 17.02 -3.81 -49.89
N VAL A 431 17.69 -4.32 -50.92
CA VAL A 431 18.26 -3.51 -52.00
C VAL A 431 17.28 -3.61 -53.17
N GLU A 432 16.57 -2.53 -53.47
CA GLU A 432 15.81 -2.44 -54.73
C GLU A 432 16.83 -2.29 -55.88
N GLU A 433 16.97 -3.33 -56.70
CA GLU A 433 17.68 -3.23 -57.98
C GLU A 433 16.78 -2.51 -58.98
N ASP A 434 16.73 -1.16 -58.94
CA ASP A 434 16.14 -0.40 -60.04
C ASP A 434 17.02 0.78 -60.46
N GLU A 435 17.48 0.66 -61.70
CA GLU A 435 17.91 1.67 -62.68
C GLU A 435 18.86 2.79 -62.25
N ALA A 436 20.13 2.59 -62.65
CA ALA A 436 21.14 3.61 -63.00
C ALA A 436 20.69 5.07 -62.94
N ASP A 437 20.96 5.73 -61.82
CA ASP A 437 21.21 7.18 -61.80
C ASP A 437 22.63 7.41 -61.28
N GLU A 438 23.47 7.99 -62.14
CA GLU A 438 24.86 8.27 -61.86
C GLU A 438 24.95 9.38 -60.81
N GLY A 439 25.24 9.02 -59.56
CA GLY A 439 25.91 9.95 -58.63
C GLY A 439 25.36 10.07 -57.21
N GLU A 440 25.20 8.96 -56.47
CA GLU A 440 25.38 8.91 -55.01
C GLU A 440 25.38 7.44 -54.56
N GLU A 441 26.56 6.87 -54.24
CA GLU A 441 26.64 5.57 -53.56
C GLU A 441 26.04 5.74 -52.15
N THR A 442 24.78 5.36 -51.97
CA THR A 442 24.15 5.29 -50.66
C THR A 442 24.58 3.99 -49.98
N GLU A 443 25.43 4.09 -48.95
CA GLU A 443 25.80 2.92 -48.15
C GLU A 443 24.53 2.27 -47.54
N PRO A 444 24.35 0.95 -47.66
CA PRO A 444 23.19 0.27 -47.13
C PRO A 444 23.13 0.40 -45.59
N PRO A 445 21.93 0.45 -45.01
CA PRO A 445 21.77 0.65 -43.58
C PRO A 445 22.39 -0.51 -42.77
N GLU A 446 23.15 -0.16 -41.73
CA GLU A 446 23.90 -1.11 -40.89
C GLU A 446 23.03 -2.04 -40.01
N GLY A 447 21.70 -1.89 -39.98
CA GLY A 447 20.81 -2.77 -39.20
C GLY A 447 19.35 -2.33 -39.19
N PRO A 448 18.41 -3.17 -38.74
CA PRO A 448 16.99 -2.83 -38.71
C PRO A 448 16.63 -1.84 -37.59
N THR A 449 15.51 -1.17 -37.77
CA THR A 449 14.81 -0.38 -36.76
C THR A 449 13.96 -1.27 -35.86
N ASP A 450 13.54 -0.71 -34.72
CA ASP A 450 12.62 -1.39 -33.79
C ASP A 450 11.23 -1.67 -34.40
N VAL A 451 10.84 -0.96 -35.45
CA VAL A 451 9.60 -1.19 -36.21
C VAL A 451 9.76 -2.37 -37.17
N GLU A 452 10.87 -2.43 -37.91
CA GLU A 452 11.17 -3.55 -38.82
C GLU A 452 11.30 -4.86 -38.05
N LEU A 453 11.97 -4.86 -36.89
CA LEU A 453 12.05 -6.02 -35.99
C LEU A 453 10.67 -6.43 -35.46
N ALA A 454 9.81 -5.47 -35.11
CA ALA A 454 8.45 -5.74 -34.65
C ALA A 454 7.59 -6.41 -35.73
N SER A 455 7.75 -5.99 -36.99
CA SER A 455 7.14 -6.65 -38.14
C SER A 455 7.67 -8.07 -38.32
N ALA A 456 9.00 -8.25 -38.27
CA ALA A 456 9.67 -9.54 -38.49
C ALA A 456 9.28 -10.61 -37.46
N VAL A 457 9.13 -10.24 -36.18
CA VAL A 457 8.76 -11.17 -35.10
C VAL A 457 7.25 -11.25 -34.83
N GLY A 458 6.43 -10.54 -35.60
CA GLY A 458 4.97 -10.51 -35.41
C GLY A 458 4.53 -9.98 -34.04
N ALA A 459 5.27 -9.01 -33.48
CA ALA A 459 5.05 -8.48 -32.14
C ALA A 459 4.84 -6.96 -32.16
N THR A 460 4.38 -6.40 -31.04
CA THR A 460 4.26 -4.94 -30.94
C THR A 460 5.63 -4.29 -30.73
N LYS A 461 5.79 -3.07 -31.25
CA LYS A 461 7.00 -2.23 -31.04
C LYS A 461 7.41 -2.14 -29.56
N ALA A 462 6.44 -2.06 -28.65
CA ALA A 462 6.70 -1.96 -27.21
C ALA A 462 7.31 -3.24 -26.63
N LEU A 463 6.91 -4.41 -27.13
CA LEU A 463 7.49 -5.70 -26.71
C LEU A 463 8.93 -5.84 -27.25
N VAL A 464 9.15 -5.48 -28.51
CA VAL A 464 10.50 -5.47 -29.12
C VAL A 464 11.42 -4.48 -28.40
N ALA A 465 10.96 -3.26 -28.09
CA ALA A 465 11.76 -2.29 -27.35
C ALA A 465 12.17 -2.78 -25.96
N LYS A 466 11.28 -3.53 -25.28
CA LYS A 466 11.59 -4.14 -23.98
C LYS A 466 12.62 -5.28 -24.11
N ALA A 467 12.50 -6.10 -25.15
CA ALA A 467 13.48 -7.16 -25.47
C ALA A 467 14.85 -6.57 -25.83
N LEU A 468 14.90 -5.57 -26.71
CA LEU A 468 16.13 -4.84 -27.08
C LEU A 468 16.81 -4.20 -25.87
N LYS A 469 16.05 -3.58 -24.96
CA LYS A 469 16.61 -3.01 -23.73
C LYS A 469 17.31 -4.07 -22.87
N LYS A 470 16.76 -5.29 -22.82
CA LYS A 470 17.38 -6.41 -22.11
C LYS A 470 18.63 -6.91 -22.86
N LEU A 471 18.56 -7.14 -24.17
CA LEU A 471 19.70 -7.58 -24.98
C LEU A 471 20.88 -6.59 -24.95
N ILE A 472 20.59 -5.28 -24.92
CA ILE A 472 21.60 -4.22 -24.75
C ILE A 472 22.24 -4.30 -23.36
N ALA A 473 21.44 -4.52 -22.31
CA ALA A 473 21.96 -4.69 -20.95
C ALA A 473 22.81 -5.96 -20.80
N ASP A 474 22.45 -7.01 -21.55
CA ASP A 474 23.17 -8.29 -21.60
C ASP A 474 24.39 -8.25 -22.54
N GLY A 475 24.63 -7.13 -23.25
CA GLY A 475 25.78 -6.93 -24.14
C GLY A 475 25.71 -7.70 -25.47
N LEU A 476 24.51 -8.11 -25.89
CA LEU A 476 24.26 -8.91 -27.11
C LEU A 476 23.78 -8.05 -28.30
N VAL A 477 23.36 -6.82 -28.05
CA VAL A 477 22.90 -5.88 -29.07
C VAL A 477 23.44 -4.49 -28.78
N GLU A 478 23.87 -3.79 -29.81
CA GLU A 478 24.22 -2.37 -29.77
C GLU A 478 23.17 -1.53 -30.49
N LYS A 479 22.90 -0.33 -29.96
CA LYS A 479 22.01 0.66 -30.56
C LYS A 479 22.84 1.71 -31.27
N LEU A 480 22.71 1.80 -32.59
CA LEU A 480 23.45 2.74 -33.43
C LEU A 480 22.95 4.19 -33.28
N SER A 481 23.85 5.14 -33.48
CA SER A 481 23.53 6.57 -33.49
C SER A 481 22.80 6.95 -34.79
N GLY A 482 21.50 7.26 -34.71
CA GLY A 482 20.71 7.65 -35.88
C GLY A 482 19.24 7.91 -35.56
N ARG A 483 18.53 8.55 -36.49
CA ARG A 483 17.06 8.69 -36.47
C ARG A 483 16.49 8.23 -37.82
N PRO A 484 15.72 7.14 -37.87
CA PRO A 484 15.32 6.27 -36.76
C PRO A 484 16.51 5.49 -36.15
N ALA A 485 16.39 5.07 -34.89
CA ALA A 485 17.42 4.28 -34.24
C ALA A 485 17.46 2.87 -34.82
N ARG A 486 18.66 2.40 -35.17
CA ARG A 486 18.95 1.08 -35.71
C ARG A 486 19.74 0.25 -34.71
N TYR A 487 19.70 -1.08 -34.85
CA TYR A 487 20.29 -2.02 -33.91
C TYR A 487 21.16 -3.03 -34.65
N VAL A 488 22.21 -3.52 -34.00
CA VAL A 488 23.12 -4.57 -34.52
C VAL A 488 23.45 -5.57 -33.42
N ALA A 489 23.60 -6.84 -33.78
CA ALA A 489 24.02 -7.88 -32.84
C ALA A 489 25.53 -7.76 -32.55
N THR A 490 25.96 -8.08 -31.32
CA THR A 490 27.36 -7.99 -30.89
C THR A 490 27.92 -9.36 -30.47
N GLY A 491 29.13 -9.71 -30.91
CA GLY A 491 29.84 -10.97 -30.59
C GLY A 491 29.74 -12.06 -31.68
N ASP A 492 30.17 -13.30 -31.38
CA ASP A 492 30.19 -14.49 -32.28
C ASP A 492 28.79 -14.95 -32.81
N GLN A 493 27.75 -14.15 -32.59
CA GLN A 493 26.38 -14.35 -33.06
C GLN A 493 25.93 -13.29 -34.09
N ALA A 494 26.86 -12.45 -34.58
CA ALA A 494 26.68 -11.52 -35.69
C ALA A 494 26.74 -12.19 -37.06
#